data_AF-A0A2S9GH42-F1
#
_entry.id   AF-A0A2S9GH42-F1
#
_cell.length_a   1.000
_cell.length_b   1.000
_cell.length_c   1.000
_cell.angle_alpha   90.00
_cell.angle_beta   90.00
_cell.angle_gamma   90.00
#
_symmetry.space_group_name_H-M   'P 1'
#
loop_
_entity.id
_entity.type
_entity.pdbx_description
1 polymer ?
#
loop_
_entity_poly.entity_id
_entity_poly.type
_entity_poly.pdbx_seq_one_letter_code
_entity_poly.pdbx_strand_id
1 'polypeptide(L)'
;RAVFGWQTETVSDTDEFRYSTAMFDGKALVGVMDGAFVLPDGAPSNWVHFLGADDVDKTVALIVEHGGSVVRGAEDTPYGRLAAV
;
A
#
# COMPACT_ATOMS: atom_id res chain seq x y z
N ARG A 1 11.05 0.55 -15.29
CA ARG A 1 12.45 1.03 -15.13
C ARG A 1 12.82 2.14 -16.14
N ALA A 2 12.49 2.04 -17.43
CA ALA A 2 12.94 3.01 -18.46
C ALA A 2 12.42 4.47 -18.32
N VAL A 3 11.30 4.70 -17.64
CA VAL A 3 10.67 6.04 -17.56
C VAL A 3 11.22 6.88 -16.40
N PHE A 4 11.39 6.29 -15.22
CA PHE A 4 11.76 7.01 -14.00
C PHE A 4 13.16 6.71 -13.47
N GLY A 5 13.85 5.70 -14.02
CA GLY A 5 15.20 5.33 -13.56
C GLY A 5 15.27 4.80 -12.13
N TRP A 6 14.14 4.45 -11.50
CA TRP A 6 14.11 3.96 -10.12
C TRP A 6 14.90 2.66 -9.94
N GLN A 7 15.70 2.63 -8.87
CA GLN A 7 16.31 1.42 -8.35
C GLN A 7 15.26 0.67 -7.52
N THR A 8 15.14 -0.63 -7.76
CA THR A 8 14.17 -1.49 -7.06
C THR A 8 14.87 -2.62 -6.36
N GLU A 9 14.43 -2.95 -5.16
CA GLU A 9 14.86 -4.12 -4.39
C GLU A 9 13.72 -5.13 -4.33
N THR A 10 14.01 -6.40 -4.62
CA THR A 10 13.04 -7.48 -4.48
C THR A 10 12.97 -7.89 -3.02
N VAL A 11 11.79 -7.75 -2.42
CA VAL A 11 11.52 -8.14 -1.02
C VAL A 11 11.02 -9.58 -0.97
N SER A 12 10.20 -9.99 -1.94
CA SER A 12 9.70 -11.35 -2.08
C SER A 12 9.44 -11.68 -3.55
N ASP A 13 9.70 -12.93 -3.93
CA ASP A 13 9.48 -13.46 -5.28
C ASP A 13 8.98 -14.92 -5.19
N THR A 14 7.91 -15.12 -4.41
CA THR A 14 7.24 -16.43 -4.30
C THR A 14 5.90 -16.40 -5.02
N ASP A 15 5.34 -17.57 -5.29
CA ASP A 15 4.03 -17.70 -5.94
C ASP A 15 2.87 -17.26 -5.04
N GLU A 16 3.11 -16.97 -3.77
CA GLU A 16 2.10 -16.47 -2.82
C GLU A 16 2.25 -14.96 -2.58
N PHE A 17 3.44 -14.41 -2.79
CA PHE A 17 3.72 -13.01 -2.51
C PHE A 17 4.92 -12.51 -3.33
N ARG A 18 4.65 -11.75 -4.40
CA ARG A 18 5.68 -11.04 -5.15
C ARG A 18 5.61 -9.55 -4.86
N TYR A 19 6.68 -9.02 -4.30
CA TYR A 19 6.75 -7.64 -3.85
C TYR A 19 8.15 -7.06 -4.03
N SER A 20 8.22 -5.88 -4.64
CA SER A 20 9.45 -5.10 -4.78
C SER A 20 9.23 -3.69 -4.25
N THR A 21 10.28 -3.07 -3.74
CA THR A 21 10.25 -1.67 -3.32
C THR A 21 11.13 -0.82 -4.24
N ALA A 22 10.75 0.42 -4.49
CA ALA A 22 11.63 1.41 -5.11
C ALA A 22 12.29 2.28 -4.02
N MET A 23 13.60 2.45 -4.17
CA MET A 23 14.48 3.08 -3.18
C MET A 23 14.78 4.53 -3.55
N PHE A 24 14.69 5.42 -2.55
CA PHE A 24 14.98 6.85 -2.66
C PHE A 24 15.81 7.26 -1.44
N ASP A 25 17.05 7.69 -1.65
CA ASP A 25 17.98 8.09 -0.58
C ASP A 25 18.05 7.06 0.57
N GLY A 26 18.13 5.77 0.21
CA GLY A 26 18.19 4.65 1.16
C GLY A 26 16.87 4.28 1.83
N LYS A 27 15.74 4.86 1.40
CA LYS A 27 14.40 4.59 1.94
C LYS A 27 13.50 3.94 0.89
N ALA A 28 12.77 2.90 1.29
CA ALA A 28 11.72 2.30 0.48
C ALA A 28 10.45 3.18 0.55
N LEU A 29 10.14 3.92 -0.52
CA LEU A 29 8.98 4.84 -0.54
C LEU A 29 7.84 4.38 -1.44
N VAL A 30 8.10 3.43 -2.33
CA VAL A 30 7.09 2.88 -3.23
C VAL A 30 7.16 1.36 -3.19
N GLY A 31 5.99 0.73 -3.05
CA GLY A 31 5.81 -0.71 -3.24
C GLY A 31 5.27 -1.04 -4.62
N VAL A 32 5.71 -2.15 -5.19
CA VAL A 32 5.15 -2.76 -6.39
C VAL A 32 4.79 -4.19 -6.02
N MET A 33 3.49 -4.45 -5.89
CA MET A 33 2.92 -5.76 -5.60
C MET A 33 2.37 -6.38 -6.87
N ASP A 34 2.56 -7.69 -7.02
CA ASP A 34 1.83 -8.45 -8.04
C ASP A 34 0.33 -8.44 -7.69
N GLY A 35 -0.45 -7.77 -8.52
CA GLY A 35 -1.88 -7.55 -8.30
C GLY A 35 -2.71 -8.82 -8.43
N ALA A 36 -2.19 -9.90 -9.03
CA ALA A 36 -2.94 -11.15 -9.25
C ALA A 36 -3.47 -11.78 -7.95
N PHE A 37 -2.87 -11.47 -6.80
CA PHE A 37 -3.29 -11.98 -5.49
C PHE A 37 -4.37 -11.16 -4.79
N VAL A 38 -4.55 -9.90 -5.19
CA VAL A 38 -5.34 -8.93 -4.42
C VAL A 38 -6.39 -8.19 -5.25
N LEU A 39 -6.24 -8.17 -6.58
CA LEU A 39 -7.18 -7.56 -7.51
C LEU A 39 -8.08 -8.62 -8.15
N PRO A 40 -9.36 -8.30 -8.42
CA PRO A 40 -10.23 -9.17 -9.21
C PRO A 40 -9.66 -9.45 -10.61
N ASP A 41 -10.01 -10.60 -11.17
CA ASP A 41 -9.63 -10.97 -12.53
C ASP A 41 -10.02 -9.86 -13.55
N GLY A 42 -9.04 -9.44 -14.34
CA GLY A 42 -9.21 -8.39 -15.35
C GLY A 42 -9.25 -6.97 -14.80
N ALA A 43 -9.12 -6.75 -13.49
CA ALA A 43 -8.97 -5.40 -12.93
C ALA A 43 -7.63 -4.78 -13.38
N PRO A 44 -7.61 -3.50 -13.77
CA PRO A 44 -6.38 -2.83 -14.15
C PRO A 44 -5.47 -2.61 -12.93
N SER A 45 -4.16 -2.59 -13.16
CA SER A 45 -3.21 -2.13 -12.14
C SER A 45 -3.53 -0.71 -11.72
N ASN A 46 -3.47 -0.44 -10.41
CA ASN A 46 -3.77 0.85 -9.83
C ASN A 46 -2.68 1.30 -8.85
N TRP A 47 -2.60 2.62 -8.64
CA TRP A 47 -1.81 3.19 -7.56
C TRP A 47 -2.64 3.24 -6.29
N VAL A 48 -2.04 2.85 -5.17
CA VAL A 48 -2.61 3.02 -3.82
C VAL A 48 -1.68 3.95 -3.05
N HIS A 49 -2.26 4.99 -2.45
CA HIS A 49 -1.53 5.99 -1.68
C HIS A 49 -1.76 5.75 -0.19
N PHE A 50 -0.69 5.79 0.59
CA PHE A 50 -0.75 5.75 2.04
C PHE A 50 -0.46 7.14 2.59
N LEU A 51 -1.31 7.58 3.53
CA LEU A 51 -1.11 8.82 4.28
C LEU A 51 -0.72 8.44 5.71
N GLY A 52 0.37 9.04 6.21
CA GLY A 52 0.82 8.81 7.58
C GLY A 52 -0.17 9.41 8.58
N ALA A 53 -0.42 8.68 9.67
CA ALA A 53 -1.24 9.13 10.79
C ALA A 53 -0.59 8.69 12.11
N ASP A 54 -0.63 9.58 13.12
CA ASP A 54 -0.13 9.25 14.46
C ASP A 54 -1.01 8.20 15.15
N ASP A 55 -2.30 8.18 14.81
CA ASP A 55 -3.30 7.22 15.30
C ASP A 55 -4.29 6.91 14.17
N VAL A 56 -4.22 5.68 13.64
CA VAL A 56 -5.05 5.24 12.51
C VAL A 56 -6.52 5.15 12.90
N ASP A 57 -6.85 4.61 14.08
CA ASP A 57 -8.24 4.44 14.50
C ASP A 57 -8.93 5.79 14.70
N LYS A 58 -8.22 6.73 15.35
CA LYS A 58 -8.71 8.10 15.52
C LYS A 58 -8.88 8.82 14.17
N THR A 59 -7.95 8.62 13.24
CA THR A 59 -8.01 9.24 11.91
C THR A 59 -9.17 8.68 11.08
N VAL A 60 -9.40 7.37 11.11
CA VAL A 60 -10.55 6.73 10.45
C VAL A 60 -11.87 7.24 11.04
N ALA A 61 -11.97 7.35 12.37
CA ALA A 61 -13.16 7.90 13.02
C ALA A 61 -13.47 9.33 12.54
N LEU A 62 -12.45 10.18 12.46
CA LEU A 62 -12.59 11.56 11.97
C LEU A 62 -13.05 11.60 10.50
N ILE A 63 -12.51 10.73 9.64
CA ILE A 63 -12.90 10.66 8.23
C ILE A 63 -14.40 10.31 8.11
N VAL A 64 -14.86 9.33 8.88
CA VAL A 64 -16.28 8.93 8.88
C VAL A 64 -17.17 10.04 9.44
N GLU A 65 -16.77 10.72 10.52
CA GLU A 65 -17.49 11.87 11.09
C GLU A 65 -17.72 12.99 10.04
N HIS A 66 -16.77 13.17 9.14
CA HIS A 66 -16.82 14.15 8.07
C HIS A 66 -17.38 13.61 6.73
N GLY A 67 -18.06 12.47 6.75
CA GLY A 67 -18.80 11.93 5.59
C GLY A 67 -17.99 11.05 4.66
N GLY A 68 -16.76 10.68 5.04
CA GLY A 68 -16.02 9.60 4.39
C GLY A 68 -16.55 8.21 4.76
N SER A 69 -15.94 7.17 4.20
CA SER A 69 -16.35 5.78 4.41
C SER A 69 -15.17 4.92 4.81
N VAL A 70 -15.42 3.72 5.34
CA VAL A 70 -14.38 2.69 5.52
C VAL A 70 -14.53 1.69 4.38
N VAL A 71 -13.49 1.57 3.56
CA VAL A 71 -13.39 0.56 2.49
C VAL A 71 -12.85 -0.75 3.04
N ARG A 72 -11.83 -0.67 3.92
CA ARG A 72 -11.27 -1.81 4.66
C ARG A 72 -10.97 -1.38 6.09
N GLY A 73 -11.46 -2.16 7.06
CA GLY A 73 -11.23 -1.90 8.48
C GLY A 73 -9.75 -1.88 8.85
N ALA A 74 -9.44 -1.19 9.93
CA ALA A 74 -8.07 -1.07 10.41
C ALA A 74 -7.51 -2.43 10.89
N GLU A 75 -6.31 -2.77 10.42
CA GLU A 75 -5.61 -4.00 10.77
C GLU A 75 -4.14 -3.70 11.11
N ASP A 76 -3.56 -4.51 11.99
CA ASP A 76 -2.14 -4.45 12.31
C ASP A 76 -1.36 -5.29 11.31
N THR A 77 -0.28 -4.72 10.77
CA THR A 77 0.63 -5.38 9.83
C THR A 77 2.08 -5.28 10.34
N PRO A 78 3.02 -6.06 9.76
CA PRO A 78 4.44 -5.88 10.07
C PRO A 78 4.99 -4.48 9.78
N TYR A 79 4.27 -3.66 9.00
CA TYR A 79 4.67 -2.31 8.60
C TYR A 79 3.88 -1.21 9.34
N GLY A 80 3.09 -1.57 10.36
CA GLY A 80 2.25 -0.67 11.12
C GLY A 80 0.76 -0.94 10.96
N ARG A 81 -0.06 -0.12 11.61
CA ARG A 81 -1.52 -0.18 11.53
C ARG A 81 -2.01 0.60 10.31
N LEU A 82 -2.95 0.05 9.56
CA LEU A 82 -3.49 0.71 8.36
C LEU A 82 -4.96 0.35 8.13
N ALA A 83 -5.67 1.25 7.44
CA ALA A 83 -7.05 1.08 6.99
C ALA A 83 -7.19 1.62 5.56
N ALA A 84 -8.27 1.25 4.87
CA ALA A 84 -8.66 1.91 3.62
C ALA A 84 -9.97 2.66 3.85
N VAL A 85 -10.02 3.91 3.41
CA VAL A 85 -11.11 4.87 3.62
C VAL A 85 -11.49 5.57 2.32
#